data_AF-A0A345DB57-F1
#
_entry.id   AF-A0A345DB57-F1
#
_cell.length_a   1.000
_cell.length_b   1.000
_cell.length_c   1.000
_cell.angle_alpha   90.00
_cell.angle_beta   90.00
_cell.angle_gamma   90.00
#
_symmetry.space_group_name_H-M   'P 1'
#
loop_
_entity.id
_entity.type
_entity.pdbx_description
1 polymer ?
#
loop_
_entity_poly.entity_id
_entity_poly.type
_entity_poly.pdbx_seq_one_letter_code
_entity_poly.pdbx_strand_id
1 'polypeptide(L)'
;MFLGALSLKFIDRYNRRTLLLSSWGVFALSTLMCAWAQNFQQLFFTRALVGASGSMALSIAMAIAIDITPPHHLGRVMAKIMTGFTLATVLGVPLVLTLSEQYGWQYCFLLIGLLAVVLYVYTYFKLPSSNSVLDEPEKKDASAYFLKQPNIIRMYILQALNQFSAFLIIPTLSAYLMFNFAIEREYLPYFYLLGGVVSFITIHTLGRIADNKSTDMTLFLGTTIYATGLFAFSFNALPIWLTLVCFVAFMAGNAGRNISLTTSSSRIPEPSFRARYMTFQGFVRDASITLASVLSSTVLNTQNNGYIENMPILIALSLLTALYVLYAHHTWFHKK
;
A
#
# COMPACT_ATOMS: atom_id res chain seq x y z
N MET A 1 -11.63 -3.61 1.82
CA MET A 1 -11.65 -2.21 1.32
C MET A 1 -13.01 -1.74 0.80
N PHE A 2 -13.73 -2.48 -0.07
CA PHE A 2 -15.12 -2.15 -0.43
C PHE A 2 -16.00 -1.91 0.80
N LEU A 3 -15.78 -2.71 1.84
CA LEU A 3 -16.40 -2.56 3.15
C LEU A 3 -15.94 -1.31 3.92
N GLY A 4 -14.76 -0.76 3.66
CA GLY A 4 -14.31 0.53 4.22
C GLY A 4 -15.03 1.72 3.56
N ALA A 5 -15.24 1.68 2.25
CA ALA A 5 -16.07 2.67 1.56
C ALA A 5 -17.56 2.54 1.93
N LEU A 6 -18.08 1.30 2.05
CA LEU A 6 -19.40 1.03 2.62
C LEU A 6 -19.48 1.42 4.10
N SER A 7 -18.38 1.30 4.86
CA SER A 7 -18.35 1.65 6.27
C SER A 7 -18.63 3.13 6.46
N LEU A 8 -18.34 4.01 5.50
CA LEU A 8 -18.75 5.42 5.58
C LEU A 8 -20.26 5.57 5.74
N LYS A 9 -21.07 4.76 5.04
CA LYS A 9 -22.54 4.74 5.21
C LYS A 9 -22.99 4.13 6.55
N PHE A 10 -22.20 3.23 7.13
CA PHE A 10 -22.49 2.62 8.45
C PHE A 10 -21.97 3.48 9.62
N ILE A 11 -20.88 4.23 9.40
CA ILE A 11 -20.27 5.20 10.34
C ILE A 11 -21.27 6.30 10.67
N ASP A 12 -22.10 6.69 9.70
CA ASP A 12 -23.17 7.68 9.90
C ASP A 12 -24.41 7.11 10.64
N ARG A 13 -24.46 5.81 10.95
CA ARG A 13 -25.57 5.20 11.71
C ARG A 13 -25.17 4.66 13.08
N TYR A 14 -23.89 4.39 13.32
CA TYR A 14 -23.42 3.71 14.52
C TYR A 14 -22.29 4.48 15.21
N ASN A 15 -22.21 4.35 16.54
CA ASN A 15 -21.15 4.97 17.32
C ASN A 15 -19.77 4.50 16.82
N ARG A 16 -18.90 5.46 16.48
CA ARG A 16 -17.55 5.20 15.93
C ARG A 16 -16.68 4.33 16.84
N ARG A 17 -16.83 4.44 18.17
CA ARG A 17 -16.15 3.57 19.14
C ARG A 17 -16.58 2.11 18.96
N THR A 18 -17.88 1.87 18.86
CA THR A 18 -18.43 0.52 18.66
C THR A 18 -17.97 -0.08 17.34
N LEU A 19 -17.99 0.71 16.26
CA LEU A 19 -17.51 0.25 14.94
C LEU A 19 -16.00 -0.02 14.93
N LEU A 20 -15.20 0.81 15.60
CA LEU A 20 -13.76 0.59 15.68
C LEU A 20 -13.43 -0.68 16.49
N LEU A 21 -14.11 -0.87 17.63
CA LEU A 21 -13.95 -2.06 18.46
C LEU A 21 -14.42 -3.32 17.73
N SER A 22 -15.58 -3.30 17.08
CA SER A 22 -16.05 -4.45 16.31
C SER A 22 -15.08 -4.80 15.17
N SER A 23 -14.55 -3.78 14.48
CA SER A 23 -13.56 -3.97 13.42
C SER A 23 -12.26 -4.58 13.95
N TRP A 24 -11.74 -4.07 15.07
CA TRP A 24 -10.55 -4.65 15.73
C TRP A 24 -10.79 -6.06 16.23
N GLY A 25 -11.97 -6.35 16.78
CA GLY A 25 -12.34 -7.68 17.26
C GLY A 25 -12.39 -8.70 16.12
N VAL A 26 -13.07 -8.36 15.01
CA VAL A 26 -13.11 -9.20 13.80
C VAL A 26 -11.71 -9.34 13.19
N PHE A 27 -10.93 -8.26 13.15
CA PHE A 27 -9.55 -8.30 12.62
C PHE A 27 -8.65 -9.22 13.45
N ALA A 28 -8.67 -9.10 14.78
CA ALA A 28 -7.89 -9.91 15.70
C ALA A 28 -8.29 -11.38 15.57
N LEU A 29 -9.60 -11.69 15.66
CA LEU A 29 -10.10 -13.05 15.57
C LEU A 29 -9.76 -13.68 14.21
N SER A 30 -10.02 -12.98 13.11
CA SER A 30 -9.75 -13.49 11.77
C SER A 30 -8.25 -13.71 11.53
N THR A 31 -7.40 -12.80 12.05
CA THR A 31 -5.94 -12.94 11.94
C THR A 31 -5.44 -14.13 12.73
N LEU A 32 -5.95 -14.32 13.95
CA LEU A 32 -5.67 -15.47 14.79
C LEU A 32 -6.10 -16.77 14.08
N MET A 33 -7.32 -16.82 13.53
CA MET A 33 -7.81 -17.98 12.75
C MET A 33 -6.89 -18.34 11.58
N CYS A 34 -6.19 -17.39 10.96
CA CYS A 34 -5.21 -17.70 9.91
C CYS A 34 -4.04 -18.56 10.41
N ALA A 35 -3.64 -18.44 11.68
CA ALA A 35 -2.56 -19.26 12.24
C ALA A 35 -2.93 -20.75 12.32
N TRP A 36 -4.22 -21.07 12.44
CA TRP A 36 -4.74 -22.44 12.51
C TRP A 36 -5.41 -22.91 11.21
N ALA A 37 -5.24 -22.19 10.10
CA ALA A 37 -5.81 -22.59 8.81
C ALA A 37 -5.17 -23.91 8.32
N GLN A 38 -6.00 -24.90 8.01
CA GLN A 38 -5.59 -26.24 7.60
C GLN A 38 -5.61 -26.45 6.09
N ASN A 39 -6.28 -25.56 5.35
CA ASN A 39 -6.36 -25.61 3.90
C ASN A 39 -6.41 -24.21 3.27
N PHE A 40 -6.20 -24.15 1.97
CA PHE A 40 -6.16 -22.90 1.21
C PHE A 40 -7.47 -22.13 1.32
N GLN A 41 -8.62 -22.81 1.28
CA GLN A 41 -9.94 -22.17 1.33
C GLN A 41 -10.14 -21.45 2.67
N GLN A 42 -9.81 -22.08 3.80
CA GLN A 42 -9.84 -21.44 5.12
C GLN A 42 -8.93 -20.22 5.18
N LEU A 43 -7.70 -20.34 4.67
CA LEU A 43 -6.75 -19.23 4.66
C LEU A 43 -7.25 -18.08 3.77
N PHE A 44 -7.84 -18.39 2.63
CA PHE A 44 -8.41 -17.40 1.71
C PHE A 44 -9.57 -16.63 2.35
N PHE A 45 -10.55 -17.32 2.94
CA PHE A 45 -11.70 -16.67 3.58
C PHE A 45 -11.28 -15.82 4.79
N THR A 46 -10.41 -16.36 5.65
CA THR A 46 -9.91 -15.60 6.80
C THR A 46 -9.08 -14.39 6.36
N ARG A 47 -8.27 -14.49 5.30
CA ARG A 47 -7.57 -13.35 4.71
C ARG A 47 -8.51 -12.28 4.15
N ALA A 48 -9.59 -12.69 3.49
CA ALA A 48 -10.61 -11.76 3.01
C ALA A 48 -11.26 -11.00 4.19
N LEU A 49 -11.56 -11.68 5.29
CA LEU A 49 -12.09 -11.07 6.51
C LEU A 49 -11.09 -10.10 7.16
N VAL A 50 -9.81 -10.46 7.25
CA VAL A 50 -8.74 -9.58 7.75
C VAL A 50 -8.62 -8.32 6.89
N GLY A 51 -8.62 -8.45 5.57
CA GLY A 51 -8.57 -7.30 4.65
C GLY A 51 -9.80 -6.41 4.74
N ALA A 52 -10.98 -6.99 4.94
CA ALA A 52 -12.23 -6.24 5.14
C ALA A 52 -12.20 -5.45 6.45
N SER A 53 -12.02 -6.13 7.58
CA SER A 53 -12.03 -5.55 8.93
C SER A 53 -10.88 -4.56 9.14
N GLY A 54 -9.68 -4.86 8.66
CA GLY A 54 -8.52 -3.97 8.78
C GLY A 54 -8.70 -2.66 8.02
N SER A 55 -9.27 -2.71 6.81
CA SER A 55 -9.58 -1.50 6.05
C SER A 55 -10.61 -0.60 6.75
N MET A 56 -11.62 -1.21 7.36
CA MET A 56 -12.66 -0.49 8.10
C MET A 56 -12.09 0.12 9.40
N ALA A 57 -11.29 -0.64 10.16
CA ALA A 57 -10.62 -0.14 11.36
C ALA A 57 -9.73 1.08 11.05
N LEU A 58 -8.94 1.01 9.98
CA LEU A 58 -8.08 2.12 9.56
C LEU A 58 -8.88 3.36 9.18
N SER A 59 -9.94 3.21 8.38
CA SER A 59 -10.82 4.32 7.98
C SER A 59 -11.47 5.00 9.19
N ILE A 60 -12.00 4.23 10.14
CA ILE A 60 -12.62 4.77 11.36
C ILE A 60 -11.58 5.44 12.25
N ALA A 61 -10.41 4.83 12.44
CA ALA A 61 -9.34 5.39 13.24
C ALA A 61 -8.85 6.74 12.68
N MET A 62 -8.71 6.86 11.36
CA MET A 62 -8.37 8.12 10.70
C MET A 62 -9.47 9.17 10.89
N ALA A 63 -10.74 8.80 10.74
CA ALA A 63 -11.86 9.71 10.96
C ALA A 63 -11.93 10.22 12.41
N ILE A 64 -11.76 9.33 13.39
CA ILE A 64 -11.68 9.72 14.80
C ILE A 64 -10.49 10.65 15.04
N ALA A 65 -9.32 10.33 14.48
CA ALA A 65 -8.12 11.17 14.63
C ALA A 65 -8.31 12.57 14.04
N ILE A 66 -9.01 12.69 12.91
CA ILE A 66 -9.35 14.00 12.31
C ILE A 66 -10.30 14.77 13.23
N ASP A 67 -11.38 14.15 13.70
CA ASP A 67 -12.42 14.81 14.49
C ASP A 67 -11.93 15.32 15.86
N ILE A 68 -11.05 14.56 16.53
CA ILE A 68 -10.53 14.94 17.86
C ILE A 68 -9.33 15.88 17.77
N THR A 69 -8.80 16.14 16.57
CA THR A 69 -7.60 16.95 16.39
C THR A 69 -7.98 18.36 15.91
N PRO A 70 -7.59 19.41 16.64
CA PRO A 70 -7.78 20.78 16.18
C PRO A 70 -7.12 21.01 14.80
N PRO A 71 -7.71 21.83 13.90
CA PRO A 71 -7.21 22.00 12.53
C PRO A 71 -5.72 22.38 12.44
N HIS A 72 -5.24 23.20 13.39
CA HIS A 72 -3.84 23.65 13.46
C HIS A 72 -2.85 22.55 13.89
N HIS A 73 -3.32 21.44 14.46
CA HIS A 73 -2.50 20.29 14.84
C HIS A 73 -2.66 19.08 13.92
N LEU A 74 -3.62 19.12 13.00
CA LEU A 74 -3.98 17.99 12.14
C LEU A 74 -2.77 17.46 11.34
N GLY A 75 -1.98 18.36 10.74
CA GLY A 75 -0.79 17.96 9.99
C GLY A 75 0.24 17.20 10.84
N ARG A 76 0.44 17.60 12.10
CA ARG A 76 1.39 16.94 13.02
C ARG A 76 0.89 15.56 13.46
N VAL A 77 -0.41 15.43 13.72
CA VAL A 77 -1.02 14.14 14.06
C VAL A 77 -0.97 13.19 12.86
N MET A 78 -1.34 13.65 11.67
CA MET A 78 -1.27 12.86 10.45
C MET A 78 0.17 12.45 10.13
N ALA A 79 1.15 13.35 10.30
CA ALA A 79 2.56 13.02 10.15
C ALA A 79 2.99 11.87 11.09
N LYS A 80 2.60 11.91 12.38
CA LYS A 80 2.89 10.81 13.33
C LYS A 80 2.28 9.48 12.89
N ILE A 81 1.03 9.50 12.42
CA ILE A 81 0.36 8.28 11.94
C ILE A 81 1.08 7.71 10.71
N MET A 82 1.45 8.58 9.76
CA MET A 82 2.21 8.18 8.57
C MET A 82 3.60 7.64 8.92
N THR A 83 4.32 8.24 9.88
CA THR A 83 5.60 7.70 10.38
C THR A 83 5.43 6.30 10.93
N GLY A 84 4.35 6.03 11.67
CA GLY A 84 4.02 4.69 12.15
C GLY A 84 3.86 3.68 11.01
N PHE A 85 3.16 4.06 9.94
CA PHE A 85 2.99 3.21 8.75
C PHE A 85 4.33 2.91 8.06
N THR A 86 5.19 3.93 7.95
CA THR A 86 6.52 3.77 7.38
C THR A 86 7.40 2.84 8.22
N LEU A 87 7.43 3.03 9.55
CA LEU A 87 8.18 2.17 10.47
C LEU A 87 7.67 0.73 10.42
N ALA A 88 6.35 0.53 10.40
CA ALA A 88 5.74 -0.79 10.26
C ALA A 88 6.15 -1.49 8.96
N THR A 89 6.28 -0.75 7.86
CA THR A 89 6.71 -1.32 6.58
C THR A 89 8.20 -1.69 6.58
N VAL A 90 9.06 -0.81 7.11
CA VAL A 90 10.52 -0.99 7.11
C VAL A 90 10.94 -2.10 8.08
N LEU A 91 10.37 -2.14 9.28
CA LEU A 91 10.73 -3.10 10.32
C LEU A 91 9.88 -4.38 10.26
N GLY A 92 8.61 -4.26 9.83
CA GLY A 92 7.66 -5.37 9.84
C GLY A 92 8.01 -6.47 8.84
N VAL A 93 8.44 -6.12 7.63
CA VAL A 93 8.77 -7.14 6.61
C VAL A 93 9.96 -8.01 7.06
N PRO A 94 11.12 -7.45 7.48
CA PRO A 94 12.22 -8.28 7.99
C PRO A 94 11.84 -9.10 9.23
N LEU A 95 11.08 -8.51 10.16
CA LEU A 95 10.63 -9.20 11.37
C LEU A 95 9.76 -10.41 11.00
N VAL A 96 8.77 -10.24 10.13
CA VAL A 96 7.87 -11.31 9.68
C VAL A 96 8.64 -12.36 8.88
N LEU A 97 9.56 -11.97 8.00
CA LEU A 97 10.37 -12.91 7.24
C LEU A 97 11.25 -13.78 8.17
N THR A 98 11.94 -13.16 9.12
CA THR A 98 12.80 -13.85 10.11
C THR A 98 11.98 -14.79 11.01
N LEU A 99 10.82 -14.32 11.48
CA LEU A 99 9.91 -15.13 12.30
C LEU A 99 9.35 -16.32 11.51
N SER A 100 8.97 -16.09 10.26
CA SER A 100 8.45 -17.11 9.33
C SER A 100 9.50 -18.16 8.96
N GLU A 101 10.77 -17.79 8.96
CA GLU A 101 11.90 -18.68 8.73
C GLU A 101 12.17 -19.57 9.95
N GLN A 102 12.22 -18.99 11.16
CA GLN A 102 12.59 -19.72 12.37
C GLN A 102 11.45 -20.57 12.96
N TYR A 103 10.23 -20.05 12.98
CA TYR A 103 9.10 -20.67 13.67
C TYR A 103 7.96 -21.07 12.73
N GLY A 104 8.02 -20.66 11.47
CA GLY A 104 6.96 -20.87 10.49
C GLY A 104 6.01 -19.68 10.37
N TRP A 105 5.29 -19.65 9.24
CA TRP A 105 4.43 -18.52 8.86
C TRP A 105 3.24 -18.32 9.80
N GLN A 106 2.80 -19.36 10.52
CA GLN A 106 1.68 -19.32 11.47
C GLN A 106 1.97 -18.36 12.63
N TYR A 107 3.21 -18.33 13.12
CA TYR A 107 3.63 -17.45 14.22
C TYR A 107 3.56 -15.96 13.84
N CYS A 108 3.69 -15.64 12.55
CA CYS A 108 3.49 -14.28 12.06
C CYS A 108 2.04 -13.83 12.29
N PHE A 109 1.07 -14.72 12.05
CA PHE A 109 -0.33 -14.43 12.31
C PHE A 109 -0.66 -14.40 13.80
N LEU A 110 -0.04 -15.27 14.62
CA LEU A 110 -0.17 -15.19 16.07
C LEU A 110 0.33 -13.86 16.61
N LEU A 111 1.53 -13.42 16.21
CA LEU A 111 2.10 -12.15 16.63
C LEU A 111 1.19 -10.97 16.27
N ILE A 112 0.76 -10.88 15.01
CA ILE A 112 -0.10 -9.78 14.53
C ILE A 112 -1.47 -9.85 15.21
N GLY A 113 -2.03 -11.05 15.37
CA GLY A 113 -3.30 -11.28 16.05
C GLY A 113 -3.26 -10.86 17.51
N LEU A 114 -2.20 -11.20 18.25
CA LEU A 114 -2.00 -10.77 19.64
C LEU A 114 -1.85 -9.25 19.75
N LEU A 115 -1.07 -8.62 18.88
CA LEU A 115 -0.96 -7.17 18.82
C LEU A 115 -2.32 -6.51 18.55
N ALA A 116 -3.14 -7.09 17.67
CA ALA A 116 -4.49 -6.61 17.43
C ALA A 116 -5.41 -6.76 18.65
N VAL A 117 -5.29 -7.83 19.43
CA VAL A 117 -6.00 -7.98 20.72
C VAL A 117 -5.55 -6.90 21.71
N VAL A 118 -4.24 -6.63 21.82
CA VAL A 118 -3.72 -5.55 22.67
C VAL A 118 -4.30 -4.20 22.23
N LEU A 119 -4.36 -3.93 20.93
CA LEU A 119 -4.96 -2.69 20.39
C LEU A 119 -6.47 -2.62 20.65
N TYR A 120 -7.18 -3.73 20.54
CA TYR A 120 -8.60 -3.82 20.90
C TYR A 120 -8.82 -3.43 22.36
N VAL A 121 -8.07 -4.07 23.28
CA VAL A 121 -8.16 -3.81 24.72
C VAL A 121 -7.78 -2.36 25.06
N TYR A 122 -6.69 -1.87 24.47
CA TYR A 122 -6.26 -0.49 24.65
C TYR A 122 -7.32 0.51 24.19
N THR A 123 -7.89 0.29 22.99
CA THR A 123 -8.96 1.12 22.44
C THR A 123 -10.20 1.08 23.31
N TYR A 124 -10.55 -0.10 23.85
CA TYR A 124 -11.71 -0.27 24.72
C TYR A 124 -11.62 0.63 25.97
N PHE A 125 -10.45 0.67 26.62
CA PHE A 125 -10.25 1.47 27.82
C PHE A 125 -9.97 2.95 27.57
N LYS A 126 -9.26 3.29 26.48
CA LYS A 126 -8.78 4.66 26.26
C LYS A 126 -9.67 5.51 25.37
N LEU A 127 -10.45 4.91 24.47
CA LEU A 127 -11.34 5.67 23.61
C LEU A 127 -12.66 5.94 24.35
N PRO A 128 -12.94 7.19 24.77
CA PRO A 128 -14.19 7.51 25.45
C PRO A 128 -15.37 7.26 24.51
N SER A 129 -16.50 6.85 25.10
CA SER A 129 -17.76 6.70 24.38
C SER A 129 -18.36 8.06 24.05
N SER A 130 -17.83 8.75 23.04
CA SER A 130 -18.45 10.00 22.58
C SER A 130 -19.61 9.66 21.64
N ASN A 131 -20.84 9.98 22.05
CA ASN A 131 -22.01 10.07 21.18
C ASN A 131 -22.02 11.45 20.49
N SER A 132 -20.90 11.91 19.94
CA SER A 132 -20.85 13.21 19.28
C SER A 132 -21.56 13.12 17.93
N VAL A 133 -22.85 13.45 18.00
CA VAL A 133 -23.70 14.18 17.05
C VAL A 133 -23.37 13.94 15.58
N LEU A 134 -24.20 13.07 15.02
CA LEU A 134 -24.72 13.11 13.67
C LEU A 134 -25.26 14.51 13.40
N ASP A 135 -24.54 15.39 12.72
CA ASP A 135 -25.12 16.57 12.06
C ASP A 135 -24.08 17.21 11.11
N GLU A 136 -23.80 16.54 10.00
CA GLU A 136 -23.91 17.26 8.74
C GLU A 136 -24.67 16.38 7.76
N PRO A 137 -25.83 16.83 7.23
CA PRO A 137 -26.51 16.12 6.17
C PRO A 137 -25.55 15.99 5.00
N GLU A 138 -25.56 14.79 4.40
CA GLU A 138 -24.80 14.38 3.23
C GLU A 138 -24.84 15.48 2.15
N LYS A 139 -23.85 16.39 2.15
CA LYS A 139 -23.72 17.42 1.10
C LYS A 139 -23.39 16.71 -0.21
N LYS A 140 -24.44 16.54 -1.03
CA LYS A 140 -24.54 16.17 -2.46
C LYS A 140 -23.32 15.43 -3.03
N ASP A 141 -23.53 14.16 -3.37
CA ASP A 141 -22.80 13.30 -4.33
C ASP A 141 -21.46 13.88 -4.88
N ALA A 142 -20.46 14.03 -4.00
CA ALA A 142 -19.14 14.56 -4.38
C ALA A 142 -18.38 13.61 -5.32
N SER A 143 -18.75 12.32 -5.32
CA SER A 143 -18.29 11.32 -6.28
C SER A 143 -18.61 11.73 -7.73
N ALA A 144 -19.84 12.16 -7.98
CA ALA A 144 -20.29 12.63 -9.30
C ALA A 144 -19.60 13.94 -9.72
N TYR A 145 -19.20 14.78 -8.76
CA TYR A 145 -18.39 15.97 -9.02
C TYR A 145 -16.96 15.61 -9.47
N PHE A 146 -16.30 14.67 -8.78
CA PHE A 146 -14.95 14.22 -9.14
C PHE A 146 -14.88 13.55 -10.51
N LEU A 147 -15.91 12.77 -10.86
CA LEU A 147 -16.05 12.09 -12.15
C LEU A 147 -16.33 13.05 -13.33
N LYS A 148 -16.53 14.35 -13.08
CA LYS A 148 -16.69 15.37 -14.12
C LYS A 148 -15.42 16.19 -14.36
N GLN A 149 -14.43 16.10 -13.47
CA GLN A 149 -13.21 16.88 -13.59
C GLN A 149 -12.10 16.09 -14.29
N PRO A 150 -11.66 16.50 -15.49
CA PRO A 150 -10.68 15.75 -16.26
C PRO A 150 -9.34 15.60 -15.54
N ASN A 151 -8.89 16.64 -14.81
CA ASN A 151 -7.63 16.59 -14.07
C ASN A 151 -7.66 15.62 -12.88
N ILE A 152 -8.81 15.49 -12.21
CA ILE A 152 -9.00 14.53 -11.12
C ILE A 152 -8.96 13.11 -11.65
N ILE A 153 -9.71 12.83 -12.73
CA ILE A 153 -9.75 11.50 -13.37
C ILE A 153 -8.36 11.10 -13.86
N ARG A 154 -7.67 12.01 -14.56
CA ARG A 154 -6.29 11.81 -15.01
C ARG A 154 -5.38 11.42 -13.84
N MET A 155 -5.48 12.09 -12.71
CA MET A 155 -4.65 11.76 -11.55
C MET A 155 -5.03 10.43 -10.89
N TYR A 156 -6.32 10.08 -10.86
CA TYR A 156 -6.75 8.75 -10.41
C TYR A 156 -6.19 7.65 -11.32
N ILE A 157 -6.22 7.85 -12.64
CA ILE A 157 -5.66 6.91 -13.61
C ILE A 157 -4.14 6.78 -13.41
N LEU A 158 -3.41 7.88 -13.26
CA LEU A 158 -1.95 7.83 -13.05
C LEU A 158 -1.59 7.08 -11.76
N GLN A 159 -2.32 7.31 -10.67
CA GLN A 159 -2.08 6.61 -9.40
C GLN A 159 -2.48 5.14 -9.45
N ALA A 160 -3.57 4.81 -10.13
CA ALA A 160 -3.97 3.44 -10.46
C ALA A 160 -2.87 2.70 -11.23
N LEU A 161 -2.43 3.27 -12.36
CA LEU A 161 -1.40 2.67 -13.22
C LEU A 161 -0.05 2.59 -12.53
N ASN A 162 0.30 3.56 -11.69
CA ASN A 162 1.53 3.51 -10.91
C ASN A 162 1.55 2.31 -9.98
N GLN A 163 0.46 2.09 -9.22
CA GLN A 163 0.38 0.93 -8.34
C GLN A 163 0.18 -0.37 -9.09
N PHE A 164 -0.53 -0.35 -10.22
CA PHE A 164 -0.63 -1.50 -11.11
C PHE A 164 0.77 -1.97 -11.54
N SER A 165 1.62 -1.07 -12.01
CA SER A 165 2.98 -1.42 -12.46
C SER A 165 3.80 -2.14 -11.39
N ALA A 166 3.82 -1.63 -10.16
CA ALA A 166 4.61 -2.21 -9.07
C ALA A 166 4.02 -3.54 -8.57
N PHE A 167 2.69 -3.64 -8.46
CA PHE A 167 2.02 -4.84 -7.93
C PHE A 167 1.88 -5.98 -8.93
N LEU A 168 2.27 -5.81 -10.19
CA LEU A 168 2.54 -6.94 -11.08
C LEU A 168 3.71 -7.80 -10.59
N ILE A 169 4.66 -7.18 -9.87
CA ILE A 169 5.95 -7.76 -9.52
C ILE A 169 6.04 -8.09 -8.03
N ILE A 170 5.63 -7.14 -7.16
CA ILE A 170 5.82 -7.23 -5.70
C ILE A 170 5.34 -8.57 -5.09
N PRO A 171 4.13 -9.10 -5.41
CA PRO A 171 3.62 -10.31 -4.78
C PRO A 171 4.48 -11.56 -5.01
N THR A 172 5.19 -11.61 -6.14
CA THR A 172 5.91 -12.80 -6.62
C THR A 172 7.42 -12.62 -6.58
N LEU A 173 7.92 -11.39 -6.37
CA LEU A 173 9.33 -11.04 -6.41
C LEU A 173 10.19 -11.88 -5.45
N SER A 174 9.73 -12.09 -4.21
CA SER A 174 10.46 -12.94 -3.25
C SER A 174 10.62 -14.38 -3.75
N ALA A 175 9.55 -14.96 -4.30
CA ALA A 175 9.59 -16.31 -4.85
C ALA A 175 10.49 -16.38 -6.08
N TYR A 176 10.44 -15.38 -6.95
CA TYR A 176 11.30 -15.28 -8.13
C TYR A 176 12.79 -15.19 -7.74
N LEU A 177 13.14 -14.42 -6.70
CA LEU A 177 14.50 -14.38 -6.19
C LEU A 177 14.98 -15.75 -5.67
N MET A 178 14.12 -16.48 -4.95
CA MET A 178 14.48 -17.80 -4.42
C MET A 178 14.62 -18.84 -5.53
N PHE A 179 13.62 -18.95 -6.41
CA PHE A 179 13.53 -20.06 -7.36
C PHE A 179 14.26 -19.82 -8.69
N ASN A 180 14.38 -18.57 -9.15
CA ASN A 180 15.05 -18.25 -10.41
C ASN A 180 16.47 -17.71 -10.20
N PHE A 181 16.72 -16.94 -9.14
CA PHE A 181 18.03 -16.37 -8.83
C PHE A 181 18.82 -17.16 -7.78
N ALA A 182 18.25 -18.27 -7.28
CA ALA A 182 18.85 -19.11 -6.25
C ALA A 182 19.28 -18.34 -4.99
N ILE A 183 18.54 -17.27 -4.64
CA ILE A 183 18.77 -16.53 -3.40
C ILE A 183 18.22 -17.34 -2.23
N GLU A 184 19.08 -17.70 -1.29
CA GLU A 184 18.64 -18.41 -0.09
C GLU A 184 17.66 -17.55 0.72
N ARG A 185 16.70 -18.22 1.37
CA ARG A 185 15.61 -17.58 2.12
C ARG A 185 16.13 -16.66 3.23
N GLU A 186 17.25 -17.02 3.85
CA GLU A 186 17.93 -16.28 4.93
C GLU A 186 18.38 -14.88 4.49
N TYR A 187 18.63 -14.66 3.19
CA TYR A 187 19.05 -13.35 2.69
C TYR A 187 17.89 -12.38 2.45
N LEU A 188 16.65 -12.88 2.29
CA LEU A 188 15.49 -12.04 1.97
C LEU A 188 15.22 -10.94 3.02
N PRO A 189 15.27 -11.20 4.34
CA PRO A 189 15.15 -10.14 5.35
C PRO A 189 16.09 -8.96 5.12
N TYR A 190 17.34 -9.22 4.73
CA TYR A 190 18.35 -8.17 4.48
C TYR A 190 18.04 -7.37 3.21
N PHE A 191 17.55 -8.02 2.15
CA PHE A 191 17.10 -7.35 0.93
C PHE A 191 15.98 -6.35 1.24
N TYR A 192 14.94 -6.79 1.97
CA TYR A 192 13.82 -5.93 2.33
C TYR A 192 14.19 -4.84 3.35
N LEU A 193 15.10 -5.13 4.29
CA LEU A 193 15.58 -4.13 5.25
C LEU A 193 16.33 -3.00 4.53
N LEU A 194 17.32 -3.34 3.71
CA LEU A 194 18.09 -2.35 2.94
C LEU A 194 17.21 -1.61 1.94
N GLY A 195 16.34 -2.33 1.21
CA GLY A 195 15.36 -1.74 0.31
C GLY A 195 14.42 -0.76 1.02
N GLY A 196 13.97 -1.11 2.23
CA GLY A 196 13.13 -0.27 3.08
C GLY A 196 13.84 0.99 3.59
N VAL A 197 15.08 0.86 4.08
CA VAL A 197 15.89 2.01 4.55
C VAL A 197 16.19 2.98 3.40
N VAL A 198 16.61 2.46 2.24
CA VAL A 198 16.85 3.32 1.07
C VAL A 198 15.55 3.97 0.58
N SER A 199 14.45 3.21 0.51
CA SER A 199 13.13 3.77 0.15
C SER A 199 12.69 4.86 1.12
N PHE A 200 12.95 4.72 2.42
CA PHE A 200 12.69 5.75 3.41
C PHE A 200 13.45 7.04 3.07
N ILE A 201 14.75 6.93 2.81
CA ILE A 201 15.59 8.07 2.42
C ILE A 201 15.09 8.68 1.10
N THR A 202 14.73 7.85 0.11
CA THR A 202 14.18 8.29 -1.18
C THR A 202 12.88 9.07 -1.03
N ILE A 203 11.95 8.61 -0.18
CA ILE A 203 10.69 9.31 0.08
C ILE A 203 10.95 10.72 0.63
N HIS A 204 11.86 10.84 1.61
CA HIS A 204 12.17 12.13 2.23
C HIS A 204 12.91 13.07 1.27
N THR A 205 13.86 12.54 0.50
CA THR A 205 14.67 13.34 -0.43
C THR A 205 13.86 13.76 -1.66
N LEU A 206 13.24 12.82 -2.37
CA LEU A 206 12.42 13.14 -3.55
C LEU A 206 11.15 13.89 -3.18
N GLY A 207 10.56 13.64 -2.00
CA GLY A 207 9.42 14.44 -1.50
C GLY A 207 9.78 15.92 -1.36
N ARG A 208 10.89 16.25 -0.70
CA ARG A 208 11.37 17.64 -0.56
C ARG A 208 11.66 18.29 -1.91
N ILE A 209 12.24 17.53 -2.85
CA ILE A 209 12.55 18.04 -4.19
C ILE A 209 11.26 18.25 -5.00
N ALA A 210 10.26 17.38 -4.89
CA ALA A 210 8.96 17.52 -5.54
C ALA A 210 8.19 18.73 -5.01
N ASP A 211 8.38 19.07 -3.74
CA ASP A 211 7.80 20.26 -3.11
C ASP A 211 8.46 21.57 -3.57
N ASN A 212 9.79 21.59 -3.65
CA ASN A 212 10.54 22.83 -3.88
C ASN A 212 10.93 23.09 -5.34
N LYS A 213 11.02 22.06 -6.19
CA LYS A 213 11.52 22.18 -7.57
C LYS A 213 10.50 21.75 -8.61
N SER A 214 10.34 20.45 -8.82
CA SER A 214 9.50 19.91 -9.89
C SER A 214 9.12 18.46 -9.60
N THR A 215 7.82 18.17 -9.69
CA THR A 215 7.30 16.81 -9.55
C THR A 215 7.63 15.93 -10.76
N ASP A 216 7.72 16.51 -11.97
CA ASP A 216 8.09 15.80 -13.18
C ASP A 216 9.53 15.26 -13.09
N MET A 217 10.44 16.09 -12.56
CA MET A 217 11.84 15.68 -12.37
C MET A 217 11.95 14.52 -11.39
N THR A 218 11.22 14.55 -10.27
CA THR A 218 11.26 13.46 -9.29
C THR A 218 10.57 12.21 -9.79
N LEU A 219 9.50 12.35 -10.59
CA LEU A 219 8.84 11.24 -11.26
C LEU A 219 9.74 10.60 -12.31
N PHE A 220 10.48 11.41 -13.09
CA PHE A 220 11.48 10.94 -14.05
C PHE A 220 12.61 10.15 -13.37
N LEU A 221 13.19 10.70 -12.30
CA LEU A 221 14.22 10.02 -11.51
C LEU A 221 13.71 8.72 -10.92
N GLY A 222 12.54 8.75 -10.27
CA GLY A 222 11.92 7.56 -9.68
C GLY A 222 11.61 6.48 -10.73
N THR A 223 11.11 6.87 -11.90
CA THR A 223 10.80 5.94 -13.01
C THR A 223 12.07 5.35 -13.61
N THR A 224 13.13 6.14 -13.75
CA THR A 224 14.43 5.67 -14.25
C THR A 224 15.04 4.64 -13.29
N ILE A 225 15.11 4.95 -11.99
CA ILE A 225 15.64 4.05 -10.96
C ILE A 225 14.80 2.76 -10.86
N TYR A 226 13.47 2.89 -10.94
CA TYR A 226 12.56 1.76 -10.97
C TYR A 226 12.80 0.86 -12.20
N ALA A 227 12.93 1.47 -13.38
CA ALA A 227 13.10 0.75 -14.63
C ALA A 227 14.45 0.04 -14.70
N THR A 228 15.55 0.67 -14.26
CA THR A 228 16.87 0.04 -14.24
C THR A 228 16.94 -1.11 -13.24
N GLY A 229 16.37 -0.94 -12.05
CA GLY A 229 16.28 -2.00 -11.04
C GLY A 229 15.48 -3.20 -11.53
N LEU A 230 14.32 -2.95 -12.17
CA LEU A 230 13.45 -4.01 -12.65
C LEU A 230 13.98 -4.71 -13.91
N PHE A 231 14.58 -3.95 -14.83
CA PHE A 231 15.13 -4.51 -16.08
C PHE A 231 16.19 -5.57 -15.81
N ALA A 232 17.01 -5.38 -14.78
CA ALA A 232 18.02 -6.35 -14.37
C ALA A 232 17.43 -7.74 -14.01
N PHE A 233 16.19 -7.80 -13.55
CA PHE A 233 15.51 -9.07 -13.26
C PHE A 233 15.02 -9.83 -14.52
N SER A 234 15.19 -9.24 -15.71
CA SER A 234 14.97 -9.94 -16.98
C SER A 234 16.12 -10.89 -17.34
N PHE A 235 17.26 -10.77 -16.68
CA PHE A 235 18.38 -11.70 -16.84
C PHE A 235 18.18 -12.92 -15.94
N ASN A 236 18.50 -14.13 -16.43
CA ASN A 236 18.25 -15.37 -15.69
C ASN A 236 19.27 -15.65 -14.57
N ALA A 237 20.35 -14.87 -14.46
CA ALA A 237 21.34 -15.01 -13.40
C ALA A 237 22.10 -13.69 -13.18
N LEU A 238 22.20 -13.27 -11.92
CA LEU A 238 23.03 -12.14 -11.48
C LEU A 238 23.78 -12.52 -10.21
N PRO A 239 25.00 -12.00 -9.99
CA PRO A 239 25.68 -12.18 -8.72
C PRO A 239 24.88 -11.50 -7.59
N ILE A 240 24.88 -12.10 -6.40
CA ILE A 240 24.02 -11.70 -5.27
C ILE A 240 24.09 -10.20 -4.93
N TRP A 241 25.28 -9.60 -4.97
CA TRP A 241 25.47 -8.18 -4.69
C TRP A 241 24.75 -7.29 -5.72
N LEU A 242 24.73 -7.70 -6.99
CA LEU A 242 24.05 -6.96 -8.05
C LEU A 242 22.54 -7.16 -7.96
N THR A 243 22.08 -8.37 -7.66
CA THR A 243 20.68 -8.67 -7.35
C THR A 243 20.16 -7.79 -6.21
N LEU A 244 20.96 -7.62 -5.15
CA LEU A 244 20.64 -6.72 -4.03
C LEU A 244 20.54 -5.26 -4.47
N VAL A 245 21.52 -4.76 -5.23
CA VAL A 245 21.52 -3.38 -5.75
C VAL A 245 20.28 -3.13 -6.62
N CYS A 246 19.94 -4.07 -7.51
CA CYS A 246 18.78 -3.97 -8.38
C CYS A 246 17.46 -4.04 -7.60
N PHE A 247 17.37 -4.89 -6.58
CA PHE A 247 16.22 -4.97 -5.68
C PHE A 247 16.00 -3.66 -4.92
N VAL A 248 17.08 -3.11 -4.36
CA VAL A 248 17.06 -1.83 -3.65
C VAL A 248 16.68 -0.70 -4.59
N ALA A 249 17.21 -0.68 -5.82
CA ALA A 249 16.82 0.29 -6.85
C ALA A 249 15.34 0.17 -7.21
N PHE A 250 14.82 -1.04 -7.44
CA PHE A 250 13.39 -1.25 -7.69
C PHE A 250 12.50 -0.69 -6.57
N MET A 251 12.83 -1.01 -5.31
CA MET A 251 12.10 -0.53 -4.13
C MET A 251 12.16 1.00 -4.00
N ALA A 252 13.36 1.58 -4.12
CA ALA A 252 13.59 3.01 -4.03
C ALA A 252 12.89 3.77 -5.17
N GLY A 253 12.99 3.28 -6.40
CA GLY A 253 12.30 3.83 -7.56
C GLY A 253 10.78 3.79 -7.39
N ASN A 254 10.23 2.68 -6.92
CA ASN A 254 8.80 2.55 -6.62
C ASN A 254 8.35 3.55 -5.54
N ALA A 255 9.13 3.70 -4.47
CA ALA A 255 8.88 4.66 -3.40
C ALA A 255 8.93 6.11 -3.92
N GLY A 256 9.92 6.42 -4.77
CA GLY A 256 10.11 7.71 -5.43
C GLY A 256 8.96 8.10 -6.36
N ARG A 257 8.46 7.15 -7.15
CA ARG A 257 7.28 7.35 -8.01
C ARG A 257 6.02 7.60 -7.16
N ASN A 258 5.83 6.82 -6.09
CA ASN A 258 4.70 6.96 -5.19
C ASN A 258 4.65 8.32 -4.49
N ILE A 259 5.78 8.80 -3.95
CA ILE A 259 5.80 10.11 -3.30
C ILE A 259 5.59 11.24 -4.32
N SER A 260 6.20 11.15 -5.51
CA SER A 260 6.04 12.17 -6.56
C SER A 260 4.58 12.32 -6.98
N LEU A 261 3.90 11.22 -7.29
CA LEU A 261 2.48 11.26 -7.67
C LEU A 261 1.59 11.67 -6.50
N THR A 262 1.89 11.24 -5.28
CA THR A 262 1.10 11.65 -4.10
C THR A 262 1.22 13.16 -3.84
N THR A 263 2.42 13.73 -3.98
CA THR A 263 2.66 15.17 -3.90
C THR A 263 1.87 15.93 -4.97
N SER A 264 1.96 15.52 -6.25
CA SER A 264 1.18 16.14 -7.33
C SER A 264 -0.32 16.04 -7.08
N SER A 265 -0.79 14.88 -6.61
CA SER A 265 -2.20 14.58 -6.39
C SER A 265 -2.81 15.41 -5.27
N SER A 266 -2.04 15.69 -4.21
CA SER A 266 -2.48 16.50 -3.07
C SER A 266 -2.81 17.96 -3.43
N ARG A 267 -2.28 18.47 -4.56
CA ARG A 267 -2.43 19.86 -5.02
C ARG A 267 -3.69 20.09 -5.87
N ILE A 268 -4.34 19.02 -6.34
CA ILE A 268 -5.49 19.09 -7.25
C ILE A 268 -6.81 19.42 -6.51
N PRO A 269 -7.19 18.72 -5.42
CA PRO A 269 -8.48 18.96 -4.79
C PRO A 269 -8.46 20.22 -3.91
N GLU A 270 -9.57 20.95 -3.89
CA GLU A 270 -9.80 22.03 -2.91
C GLU A 270 -9.74 21.49 -1.47
N PRO A 271 -9.31 22.30 -0.48
CA PRO A 271 -9.18 21.85 0.92
C PRO A 271 -10.45 21.22 1.50
N SER A 272 -11.63 21.72 1.11
CA SER A 272 -12.95 21.23 1.51
C SER A 272 -13.24 19.79 1.04
N PHE A 273 -12.67 19.36 -0.09
CA PHE A 273 -12.92 18.06 -0.71
C PHE A 273 -11.75 17.07 -0.60
N ARG A 274 -10.60 17.51 -0.06
CA ARG A 274 -9.33 16.74 -0.03
C ARG A 274 -9.47 15.37 0.63
N ALA A 275 -10.18 15.26 1.75
CA ALA A 275 -10.37 13.97 2.44
C ALA A 275 -11.18 12.96 1.59
N ARG A 276 -12.24 13.43 0.92
CA ARG A 276 -13.08 12.59 0.04
C ARG A 276 -12.30 12.16 -1.20
N TYR A 277 -11.53 13.07 -1.80
CA TYR A 277 -10.64 12.80 -2.91
C TYR A 277 -9.62 11.71 -2.54
N MET A 278 -8.92 11.84 -1.41
CA MET A 278 -7.92 10.86 -0.96
C MET A 278 -8.55 9.48 -0.67
N THR A 279 -9.77 9.45 -0.14
CA THR A 279 -10.50 8.20 0.11
C THR A 279 -10.85 7.49 -1.20
N PHE A 280 -11.44 8.21 -2.16
CA PHE A 280 -11.79 7.64 -3.46
C PHE A 280 -10.54 7.22 -4.25
N GLN A 281 -9.48 8.03 -4.18
CA GLN A 281 -8.18 7.68 -4.73
C GLN A 281 -7.64 6.38 -4.16
N GLY A 282 -7.68 6.20 -2.83
CA GLY A 282 -7.27 4.95 -2.18
C GLY A 282 -8.06 3.76 -2.71
N PHE A 283 -9.38 3.90 -2.87
CA PHE A 283 -10.23 2.86 -3.47
C PHE A 283 -9.81 2.49 -4.89
N VAL A 284 -9.65 3.47 -5.79
CA VAL A 284 -9.22 3.24 -7.18
C VAL A 284 -7.85 2.57 -7.22
N ARG A 285 -6.93 3.06 -6.40
CA ARG A 285 -5.57 2.53 -6.26
C ARG A 285 -5.57 1.07 -5.84
N ASP A 286 -6.35 0.71 -4.82
CA ASP A 286 -6.35 -0.64 -4.27
C ASP A 286 -7.09 -1.64 -5.18
N ALA A 287 -8.08 -1.17 -5.94
CA ALA A 287 -8.67 -1.95 -7.03
C ALA A 287 -7.62 -2.29 -8.11
N SER A 288 -6.78 -1.32 -8.49
CA SER A 288 -5.68 -1.55 -9.43
C SER A 288 -4.61 -2.51 -8.88
N ILE A 289 -4.28 -2.42 -7.59
CA ILE A 289 -3.39 -3.38 -6.92
C ILE A 289 -3.95 -4.81 -7.00
N THR A 290 -5.25 -4.95 -6.75
CA THR A 290 -5.94 -6.25 -6.81
C THR A 290 -5.90 -6.82 -8.22
N LEU A 291 -6.24 -6.01 -9.23
CA LEU A 291 -6.19 -6.42 -10.64
C LEU A 291 -4.78 -6.82 -11.07
N ALA A 292 -3.75 -6.06 -10.67
CA ALA A 292 -2.35 -6.38 -10.97
C ALA A 292 -1.92 -7.70 -10.31
N SER A 293 -2.31 -7.93 -9.07
CA SER A 293 -1.97 -9.16 -8.33
C SER A 293 -2.64 -10.39 -8.94
N VAL A 294 -3.91 -10.27 -9.35
CA VAL A 294 -4.63 -11.33 -10.07
C VAL A 294 -3.97 -11.59 -11.42
N LEU A 295 -3.70 -10.55 -12.20
CA LEU A 295 -3.05 -10.68 -13.51
C LEU A 295 -1.67 -11.33 -13.40
N SER A 296 -0.86 -10.89 -12.42
CA SER A 296 0.43 -11.50 -12.08
C SER A 296 0.28 -12.99 -11.82
N SER A 297 -0.64 -13.38 -10.94
CA SER A 297 -0.88 -14.79 -10.61
C SER A 297 -1.39 -15.63 -11.78
N THR A 298 -2.10 -15.04 -12.75
CA THR A 298 -2.62 -15.77 -13.93
C THR A 298 -1.61 -15.93 -15.06
N VAL A 299 -0.65 -15.01 -15.17
CA VAL A 299 0.38 -15.02 -16.23
C VAL A 299 1.55 -15.92 -15.85
N LEU A 300 1.88 -16.00 -14.56
CA LEU A 300 2.98 -16.82 -14.07
C LEU A 300 2.60 -18.30 -14.09
N ASN A 301 3.49 -19.10 -14.67
CA ASN A 301 3.46 -20.56 -14.55
C ASN A 301 4.61 -21.00 -13.64
N THR A 302 4.35 -21.97 -12.77
CA THR A 302 5.36 -22.54 -11.88
C THR A 302 5.64 -23.97 -12.33
N GLN A 303 6.90 -24.26 -12.66
CA GLN A 303 7.34 -25.62 -12.98
C GLN A 303 7.45 -26.49 -11.71
N ASN A 304 7.61 -27.81 -11.88
CA ASN A 304 7.73 -28.76 -10.77
C ASN A 304 8.92 -28.49 -9.82
N ASN A 305 9.97 -27.83 -10.31
CA ASN A 305 11.14 -27.42 -9.52
C ASN A 305 10.96 -26.06 -8.81
N GLY A 306 9.77 -25.44 -8.91
CA GLY A 306 9.49 -24.11 -8.37
C GLY A 306 9.91 -22.95 -9.29
N TYR A 307 10.55 -23.22 -10.43
CA TYR A 307 10.96 -22.19 -11.37
C TYR A 307 9.74 -21.43 -11.91
N ILE A 308 9.81 -20.10 -11.86
CA ILE A 308 8.72 -19.23 -12.27
C ILE A 308 8.96 -18.76 -13.71
N GLU A 309 8.09 -19.18 -14.61
CA GLU A 309 8.07 -18.78 -16.01
C GLU A 309 7.29 -17.46 -16.21
N ASN A 310 7.44 -16.86 -17.39
CA ASN A 310 6.71 -15.66 -17.82
C ASN A 310 6.95 -14.38 -17.00
N MET A 311 7.87 -14.40 -16.02
CA MET A 311 8.25 -13.19 -15.30
C MET A 311 8.74 -12.04 -16.22
N PRO A 312 9.49 -12.29 -17.32
CA PRO A 312 9.86 -11.24 -18.27
C PRO A 312 8.66 -10.51 -18.90
N ILE A 313 7.51 -11.19 -19.08
CA ILE A 313 6.28 -10.57 -19.61
C ILE A 313 5.73 -9.57 -18.60
N LEU A 314 5.68 -9.95 -17.31
CA LEU A 314 5.25 -9.05 -16.24
C LEU A 314 6.20 -7.87 -16.06
N ILE A 315 7.51 -8.11 -16.17
CA ILE A 315 8.53 -7.04 -16.14
C ILE A 315 8.29 -6.07 -17.29
N ALA A 316 8.12 -6.56 -18.53
CA ALA A 316 7.84 -5.70 -19.68
C ALA A 316 6.55 -4.89 -19.50
N LEU A 317 5.45 -5.52 -19.04
CA LEU A 317 4.18 -4.83 -18.79
C LEU A 317 4.31 -3.77 -17.68
N SER A 318 5.06 -4.08 -16.63
CA SER A 318 5.36 -3.17 -15.53
C SER A 318 6.20 -1.96 -15.98
N LEU A 319 7.21 -2.18 -16.83
CA LEU A 319 8.01 -1.11 -17.42
C LEU A 319 7.21 -0.22 -18.37
N LEU A 320 6.41 -0.82 -19.26
CA LEU A 320 5.56 -0.08 -20.20
C LEU A 320 4.54 0.80 -19.46
N THR A 321 3.88 0.24 -18.44
CA THR A 321 2.92 1.01 -17.62
C THR A 321 3.63 2.11 -16.82
N ALA A 322 4.83 1.87 -16.30
CA ALA A 322 5.62 2.88 -15.60
C ALA A 322 6.05 4.05 -16.52
N LEU A 323 6.53 3.75 -17.72
CA LEU A 323 6.90 4.74 -18.73
C LEU A 323 5.67 5.52 -19.22
N TYR A 324 4.53 4.85 -19.39
CA TYR A 324 3.28 5.52 -19.73
C TYR A 324 2.84 6.51 -18.65
N VAL A 325 2.96 6.17 -17.36
CA VAL A 325 2.65 7.09 -16.26
C VAL A 325 3.51 8.35 -16.33
N LEU A 326 4.81 8.21 -16.58
CA LEU A 326 5.73 9.35 -16.76
C LEU A 326 5.32 10.22 -17.97
N TYR A 327 5.09 9.59 -19.12
CA TYR A 327 4.67 10.28 -20.34
C TYR A 327 3.32 11.00 -20.19
N ALA A 328 2.32 10.32 -19.63
CA ALA A 328 0.98 10.84 -19.44
C ALA A 328 0.96 11.98 -18.41
N HIS A 329 1.73 11.87 -17.32
CA HIS A 329 1.85 12.95 -16.34
C HIS A 329 2.42 14.22 -16.98
N HIS A 330 3.53 14.10 -17.71
CA HIS A 330 4.15 15.23 -18.40
C HIS A 330 3.22 15.86 -19.45
N THR A 331 2.58 15.04 -20.29
CA THR A 331 1.71 15.56 -21.37
C THR A 331 0.40 16.17 -20.85
N TRP A 332 -0.18 15.65 -19.77
CA TRP A 332 -1.47 16.11 -19.25
C TRP A 332 -1.37 17.34 -18.35
N PHE A 333 -0.25 17.54 -17.66
CA PHE A 333 -0.10 18.61 -16.67
C PHE A 333 0.91 19.69 -17.08
N HIS A 334 1.77 19.44 -18.07
CA HIS A 334 2.82 20.37 -18.50
C HIS A 334 2.56 21.06 -19.85
N LYS A 335 1.61 20.57 -20.67
CA LYS A 335 1.11 21.32 -21.83
C LYS A 335 0.07 22.36 -21.40
N LYS A 336 0.55 23.58 -21.12
CA LYS A 336 -0.22 24.82 -21.18
C LYS A 336 0.50 25.80 -22.07
#